data_AF-B3PJJ4-F1
#
_entry.id   AF-B3PJJ4-F1
#
_cell.length_a   1.000
_cell.length_b   1.000
_cell.length_c   1.000
_cell.angle_alpha   90.00
_cell.angle_beta   90.00
_cell.angle_gamma   90.00
#
_symmetry.space_group_name_H-M   'P 1'
#
loop_
_entity.id
_entity.type
_entity.pdbx_description
1 polymer ?
#
loop_
_entity_poly.entity_id
_entity_poly.type
_entity_poly.pdbx_seq_one_letter_code
_entity_poly.pdbx_strand_id
1 'polypeptide(L)'
;MSLQRELNTYWQLIRTLLLPMRWLRWSVLGALLVALLGGLYWWLNETIGLGLVMAAFLYGVLFFSVGGLLMPGQMLAMASSKQLSLMGDLRTRLWWLLLGFALVASLFLALLGTLKTDLSFGSTYIAILILVSLILAAVLLVGAYWPGLQGFVFVFAWAYLQALDWLMAQDPLLLAGILLVCWWLLRVWWLHWRPARYVKNFMTQGQSSWWGINGDDKPEWTNAVIYQPKAGAKTWLGSSLRGQADGVKADMQRLVIGVAIGLFFGVLGFWGAGQEAWLKIWQMLGPMLLLIMTLSVGVAINFIMYRRIHCLWLFFPGDRRALYHYVHKAYWRQLLPLAVFLVVVIGLIDSMVGINRSWVVPAIMLVLGLLVAVQMFYLSMLVYRLSGASKRWLDWTTGIFLVVWTLTVIMSGFFIVHQEAHYQELIPLVGVALVINAVFALILPRIWSSVSLVRSQ
;
A
#
# COMPACT_ATOMS: atom_id res chain seq x y z
N MET A 1 -26.02 2.33 -27.64
CA MET A 1 -24.98 3.15 -26.96
C MET A 1 -23.72 3.07 -27.82
N SER A 2 -22.99 4.15 -28.10
CA SER A 2 -21.78 4.04 -28.96
C SER A 2 -20.65 3.32 -28.21
N LEU A 3 -20.00 2.35 -28.87
CA LEU A 3 -18.87 1.56 -28.34
C LEU A 3 -17.80 2.43 -27.65
N GLN A 4 -17.53 3.62 -28.21
CA GLN A 4 -16.60 4.60 -27.66
C GLN A 4 -17.00 5.11 -26.26
N ARG A 5 -18.30 5.32 -25.99
CA ARG A 5 -18.78 5.74 -24.66
C ARG A 5 -18.64 4.63 -23.62
N GLU A 6 -18.87 3.37 -24.02
CA GLU A 6 -18.68 2.22 -23.13
C GLU A 6 -17.20 2.04 -22.78
N LEU A 7 -16.31 2.06 -23.79
CA LEU A 7 -14.86 2.00 -23.58
C LEU A 7 -14.34 3.12 -22.68
N ASN A 8 -14.80 4.36 -22.91
CA ASN A 8 -14.46 5.48 -22.04
C ASN A 8 -14.94 5.27 -20.60
N THR A 9 -16.12 4.67 -20.41
CA THR A 9 -16.66 4.40 -19.07
C THR A 9 -15.84 3.32 -18.36
N TYR A 10 -15.52 2.21 -19.04
CA TYR A 10 -14.64 1.17 -18.49
C TYR A 10 -13.26 1.73 -18.15
N TRP A 11 -12.68 2.56 -19.03
CA TRP A 11 -11.39 3.19 -18.79
C TRP A 11 -11.39 4.11 -17.56
N GLN A 12 -12.45 4.89 -17.38
CA GLN A 12 -12.61 5.73 -16.18
C GLN A 12 -12.80 4.88 -14.92
N LEU A 13 -13.58 3.79 -14.98
CA LEU A 13 -13.73 2.86 -13.86
C LEU A 13 -12.42 2.18 -13.50
N ILE A 14 -11.67 1.65 -14.48
CA ILE A 14 -10.34 1.06 -14.29
C ILE A 14 -9.39 2.06 -13.62
N ARG A 15 -9.35 3.30 -14.12
CA ARG A 15 -8.54 4.38 -13.54
C ARG A 15 -8.93 4.70 -12.10
N THR A 16 -10.18 4.51 -11.73
CA THR A 16 -10.70 4.85 -10.40
C THR A 16 -10.57 3.68 -9.42
N LEU A 17 -10.64 2.44 -9.90
CA LEU A 17 -10.61 1.18 -9.12
C LEU A 17 -9.22 0.59 -8.96
N LEU A 18 -8.51 0.40 -10.06
CA LEU A 18 -7.26 -0.35 -10.04
C LEU A 18 -6.08 0.58 -9.76
N LEU A 19 -6.14 1.79 -10.29
CA LEU A 19 -5.05 2.75 -10.17
C LEU A 19 -5.55 4.14 -9.71
N PRO A 20 -6.24 4.24 -8.56
CA PRO A 20 -6.82 5.49 -8.07
C PRO A 20 -5.76 6.56 -7.84
N MET A 21 -4.59 6.15 -7.34
CA MET A 21 -3.47 7.04 -7.11
C MET A 21 -2.58 7.08 -8.35
N ARG A 22 -2.20 8.28 -8.78
CA ARG A 22 -1.33 8.45 -9.94
C ARG A 22 0.05 7.83 -9.73
N TRP A 23 0.59 7.88 -8.52
CA TRP A 23 1.87 7.24 -8.23
C TRP A 23 1.80 5.71 -8.41
N LEU A 24 0.67 5.07 -8.05
CA LEU A 24 0.45 3.64 -8.29
C LEU A 24 0.43 3.31 -9.79
N ARG A 25 -0.12 4.20 -10.63
CA ARG A 25 -0.06 4.07 -12.11
C ARG A 25 1.38 4.06 -12.60
N TRP A 26 2.19 5.00 -12.10
CA TRP A 26 3.59 5.11 -12.48
C TRP A 26 4.40 3.91 -12.02
N SER A 27 4.14 3.40 -10.82
CA SER A 27 4.74 2.16 -10.34
C SER A 27 4.40 1.00 -11.26
N VAL A 28 3.14 0.77 -11.61
CA VAL A 28 2.76 -0.33 -12.52
C VAL A 28 3.37 -0.15 -13.92
N LEU A 29 3.37 1.06 -14.47
CA LEU A 29 4.02 1.33 -15.76
C LEU A 29 5.53 1.13 -15.71
N GLY A 30 6.16 1.55 -14.61
CA GLY A 30 7.59 1.31 -14.35
C GLY A 30 7.89 -0.18 -14.27
N ALA A 31 7.05 -0.96 -13.57
CA ALA A 31 7.15 -2.41 -13.49
C ALA A 31 7.14 -3.03 -14.90
N LEU A 32 6.15 -2.67 -15.71
CA LEU A 32 6.03 -3.18 -17.08
C LEU A 32 7.22 -2.79 -17.96
N LEU A 33 7.73 -1.56 -17.80
CA LEU A 33 8.92 -1.11 -18.53
C LEU A 33 10.15 -1.91 -18.13
N VAL A 34 10.37 -2.17 -16.84
CA VAL A 34 11.48 -3.00 -16.36
C VAL A 34 11.36 -4.44 -16.84
N ALA A 35 10.14 -5.00 -16.85
CA ALA A 35 9.90 -6.34 -17.38
C ALA A 35 10.25 -6.41 -18.88
N LEU A 36 9.85 -5.39 -19.65
CA LEU A 36 10.16 -5.30 -21.08
C LEU A 36 11.67 -5.15 -21.33
N LEU A 37 12.34 -4.26 -20.58
CA LEU A 37 13.80 -4.09 -20.67
C LEU A 37 14.54 -5.35 -20.24
N GLY A 38 14.10 -6.03 -19.18
CA GLY A 38 14.65 -7.30 -18.73
C GLY A 38 14.48 -8.40 -19.78
N GLY A 39 13.31 -8.48 -20.41
CA GLY A 39 13.06 -9.43 -21.51
C GLY A 39 13.90 -9.16 -22.76
N LEU A 40 14.15 -7.88 -23.09
CA LEU A 40 15.09 -7.51 -24.15
C LEU A 40 16.54 -7.85 -23.78
N TYR A 41 16.92 -7.61 -22.53
CA TYR A 41 18.27 -7.86 -22.02
C TYR A 41 18.57 -9.36 -21.79
N TRP A 42 17.53 -10.18 -21.65
CA TRP A 42 17.63 -11.65 -21.58
C TRP A 42 18.52 -12.21 -22.70
N TRP A 43 18.34 -11.70 -23.92
CA TRP A 43 19.09 -12.12 -25.10
C TRP A 43 20.60 -11.83 -25.03
N LEU A 44 21.01 -10.91 -24.14
CA LEU A 44 22.42 -10.53 -23.96
C LEU A 44 23.03 -11.19 -22.71
N ASN A 45 22.25 -11.36 -21.66
CA ASN A 45 22.69 -11.99 -20.42
C ASN A 45 21.47 -12.60 -19.70
N GLU A 46 21.35 -13.92 -19.78
CA GLU A 46 20.20 -14.66 -19.25
C GLU A 46 20.01 -14.43 -17.75
N THR A 47 21.09 -14.42 -16.97
CA THR A 47 21.03 -14.28 -15.50
C THR A 47 20.53 -12.91 -15.07
N ILE A 48 21.03 -11.85 -15.71
CA ILE A 48 20.63 -10.47 -15.39
C ILE A 48 19.25 -10.17 -15.98
N GLY A 49 18.97 -10.64 -17.20
CA GLY A 49 17.66 -10.49 -17.84
C GLY A 49 16.54 -11.16 -17.04
N LEU A 50 16.76 -12.40 -16.59
CA LEU A 50 15.85 -13.11 -15.69
C LEU A 50 15.68 -12.37 -14.37
N GLY A 51 16.77 -11.89 -13.75
CA GLY A 51 16.72 -11.12 -12.52
C GLY A 51 15.88 -9.85 -12.64
N LEU A 52 16.02 -9.10 -13.75
CA LEU A 52 15.22 -7.90 -14.03
C LEU A 52 13.75 -8.22 -14.25
N VAL A 53 13.45 -9.28 -15.00
CA VAL A 53 12.07 -9.75 -15.21
C VAL A 53 11.45 -10.17 -13.88
N MET A 54 12.12 -11.01 -13.09
CA MET A 54 11.61 -11.43 -11.78
C MET A 54 11.40 -10.26 -10.82
N ALA A 55 12.34 -9.31 -10.76
CA ALA A 55 12.19 -8.11 -9.94
C ALA A 55 11.01 -7.24 -10.41
N ALA A 56 10.83 -7.07 -11.72
CA ALA A 56 9.72 -6.34 -12.29
C ALA A 56 8.36 -7.01 -12.04
N PHE A 57 8.30 -8.34 -12.14
CA PHE A 57 7.10 -9.12 -11.84
C PHE A 57 6.78 -9.07 -10.35
N LEU A 58 7.77 -9.22 -9.48
CA LEU A 58 7.61 -9.12 -8.04
C LEU A 58 7.10 -7.73 -7.65
N TYR A 59 7.70 -6.68 -8.20
CA TYR A 59 7.28 -5.30 -8.01
C TYR A 59 5.86 -5.06 -8.57
N GLY A 60 5.59 -5.52 -9.78
CA GLY A 60 4.27 -5.45 -10.42
C GLY A 60 3.18 -6.11 -9.58
N VAL A 61 3.40 -7.34 -9.14
CA VAL A 61 2.51 -8.10 -8.24
C VAL A 61 2.29 -7.35 -6.93
N LEU A 62 3.32 -6.72 -6.39
CA LEU A 62 3.33 -6.06 -5.09
C LEU A 62 2.60 -4.69 -5.12
N PHE A 63 2.68 -3.93 -6.20
CA PHE A 63 1.84 -2.73 -6.40
C PHE A 63 0.43 -3.06 -6.92
N PHE A 64 0.30 -4.12 -7.71
CA PHE A 64 -0.99 -4.62 -8.17
C PHE A 64 -1.81 -5.23 -7.03
N SER A 65 -1.15 -5.88 -6.06
CA SER A 65 -1.79 -6.33 -4.82
C SER A 65 -2.22 -5.14 -3.97
N VAL A 66 -1.42 -4.08 -3.79
CA VAL A 66 -1.93 -2.85 -3.13
C VAL A 66 -3.20 -2.31 -3.82
N GLY A 67 -3.25 -2.29 -5.15
CA GLY A 67 -4.48 -1.97 -5.91
C GLY A 67 -5.62 -2.97 -5.66
N GLY A 68 -5.32 -4.26 -5.69
CA GLY A 68 -6.26 -5.37 -5.50
C GLY A 68 -6.86 -5.47 -4.10
N LEU A 69 -6.07 -5.17 -3.07
CA LEU A 69 -6.50 -5.07 -1.67
C LEU A 69 -7.58 -3.98 -1.51
N LEU A 70 -7.44 -2.90 -2.29
CA LEU A 70 -8.26 -1.71 -2.17
C LEU A 70 -9.47 -1.74 -3.10
N MET A 71 -9.39 -2.52 -4.19
CA MET A 71 -10.43 -2.63 -5.21
C MET A 71 -11.80 -3.05 -4.64
N PRO A 72 -11.95 -4.12 -3.82
CA PRO A 72 -13.24 -4.49 -3.24
C PRO A 72 -13.88 -3.35 -2.43
N GLY A 73 -13.08 -2.67 -1.59
CA GLY A 73 -13.54 -1.51 -0.82
C GLY A 73 -14.02 -0.35 -1.70
N GLN A 74 -13.34 -0.10 -2.81
CA GLN A 74 -13.74 0.94 -3.76
C GLN A 74 -14.97 0.56 -4.58
N MET A 75 -15.10 -0.71 -4.97
CA MET A 75 -16.29 -1.23 -5.63
C MET A 75 -17.52 -1.06 -4.73
N LEU A 76 -17.43 -1.43 -3.45
CA LEU A 76 -18.50 -1.24 -2.47
C LEU A 76 -18.88 0.23 -2.34
N ALA A 77 -17.89 1.13 -2.31
CA ALA A 77 -18.13 2.55 -2.19
C ALA A 77 -18.84 3.15 -3.42
N MET A 78 -18.47 2.70 -4.62
CA MET A 78 -19.16 3.14 -5.84
C MET A 78 -20.55 2.53 -5.97
N ALA A 79 -20.71 1.24 -5.65
CA ALA A 79 -21.99 0.54 -5.72
C ALA A 79 -23.01 1.03 -4.69
N SER A 80 -22.56 1.67 -3.61
CA SER A 80 -23.41 2.29 -2.59
C SER A 80 -23.62 3.80 -2.77
N SER A 81 -22.92 4.44 -3.71
CA SER A 81 -23.09 5.87 -4.00
C SER A 81 -24.41 6.15 -4.71
N LYS A 82 -25.24 7.02 -4.13
CA LYS A 82 -26.50 7.49 -4.75
C LYS A 82 -26.29 8.20 -6.09
N GLN A 83 -25.15 8.86 -6.27
CA GLN A 83 -24.84 9.59 -7.50
C GLN A 83 -24.39 8.65 -8.63
N LEU A 84 -23.61 7.62 -8.28
CA LEU A 84 -23.11 6.65 -9.26
C LEU A 84 -24.09 5.53 -9.54
N SER A 85 -25.06 5.27 -8.64
CA SER A 85 -26.12 4.28 -8.88
C SER A 85 -27.02 4.63 -10.08
N LEU A 86 -26.99 5.89 -10.53
CA LEU A 86 -27.67 6.34 -11.75
C LEU A 86 -26.96 5.89 -13.04
N MET A 87 -25.71 5.43 -12.96
CA MET A 87 -25.03 4.80 -14.10
C MET A 87 -25.62 3.42 -14.33
N GLY A 88 -26.31 3.25 -15.47
CA GLY A 88 -26.85 1.95 -15.89
C GLY A 88 -25.78 0.85 -15.87
N ASP A 89 -26.15 -0.30 -15.31
CA ASP A 89 -25.32 -1.50 -15.18
C ASP A 89 -23.98 -1.35 -14.44
N LEU A 90 -23.81 -0.32 -13.60
CA LEU A 90 -22.57 -0.12 -12.84
C LEU A 90 -22.14 -1.39 -12.09
N ARG A 91 -23.06 -2.05 -11.39
CA ARG A 91 -22.75 -3.26 -10.63
C ARG A 91 -22.21 -4.40 -11.50
N THR A 92 -22.81 -4.61 -12.66
CA THR A 92 -22.37 -5.61 -13.65
C THR A 92 -20.96 -5.26 -14.16
N ARG A 93 -20.71 -3.99 -14.47
CA ARG A 93 -19.38 -3.52 -14.91
C ARG A 93 -18.31 -3.71 -13.82
N LEU A 94 -18.62 -3.36 -12.58
CA LEU A 94 -17.74 -3.55 -11.44
C LEU A 94 -17.40 -5.03 -11.23
N TRP A 95 -18.38 -5.93 -11.40
CA TRP A 95 -18.16 -7.37 -11.29
C TRP A 95 -17.20 -7.90 -12.36
N TRP A 96 -17.39 -7.51 -13.63
CA TRP A 96 -16.48 -7.88 -14.72
C TRP A 96 -15.05 -7.37 -14.50
N LEU A 97 -14.92 -6.16 -13.95
CA LEU A 97 -13.60 -5.63 -13.59
C LEU A 97 -12.95 -6.45 -12.47
N LEU A 98 -13.69 -6.88 -11.45
CA LEU A 98 -13.16 -7.74 -10.38
C LEU A 98 -12.73 -9.10 -10.92
N LEU A 99 -13.50 -9.71 -11.81
CA LEU A 99 -13.15 -10.96 -12.47
C LEU A 99 -11.90 -10.80 -13.34
N GLY A 100 -11.86 -9.77 -14.19
CA GLY A 100 -10.70 -9.46 -15.02
C GLY A 100 -9.44 -9.22 -14.18
N PHE A 101 -9.58 -8.52 -13.05
CA PHE A 101 -8.49 -8.35 -12.09
C PHE A 101 -8.00 -9.69 -11.52
N ALA A 102 -8.91 -10.56 -11.07
CA ALA A 102 -8.55 -11.87 -10.53
C ALA A 102 -7.80 -12.72 -11.56
N LEU A 103 -8.27 -12.74 -12.82
CA LEU A 103 -7.62 -13.48 -13.91
C LEU A 103 -6.20 -12.97 -14.18
N VAL A 104 -6.03 -11.65 -14.26
CA VAL A 104 -4.73 -11.00 -14.51
C VAL A 104 -3.78 -11.19 -13.32
N ALA A 105 -4.25 -10.96 -12.08
CA ALA A 105 -3.46 -11.17 -10.87
C ALA A 105 -2.92 -12.61 -10.81
N SER A 106 -3.80 -13.58 -11.07
CA SER A 106 -3.47 -15.00 -10.99
C SER A 106 -2.51 -15.41 -12.11
N LEU A 107 -2.62 -14.79 -13.28
CA LEU A 107 -1.70 -15.03 -14.39
C LEU A 107 -0.29 -14.58 -14.02
N PHE A 108 -0.15 -13.37 -13.47
CA PHE A 108 1.14 -12.83 -13.01
C PHE A 108 1.76 -13.70 -11.91
N LEU A 109 0.96 -14.12 -10.92
CA LEU A 109 1.41 -14.97 -9.83
C LEU A 109 1.78 -16.39 -10.30
N ALA A 110 1.01 -16.96 -11.22
CA ALA A 110 1.29 -18.28 -11.79
C ALA A 110 2.57 -18.29 -12.62
N LEU A 111 2.76 -17.27 -13.47
CA LEU A 111 4.00 -17.10 -14.24
C LEU A 111 5.22 -17.02 -13.31
N LEU A 112 5.12 -16.26 -12.22
CA LEU A 112 6.19 -16.17 -11.22
C LEU A 112 6.44 -17.50 -10.51
N GLY A 113 5.38 -18.27 -10.22
CA GLY A 113 5.49 -19.61 -9.62
C GLY A 113 6.16 -20.61 -10.56
N THR A 114 5.74 -20.66 -11.83
CA THR A 114 6.28 -21.60 -12.82
C THR A 114 7.73 -21.31 -13.20
N LEU A 115 8.12 -20.03 -13.23
CA LEU A 115 9.52 -19.65 -13.46
C LEU A 115 10.47 -20.13 -12.36
N LYS A 116 9.94 -20.55 -11.19
CA LYS A 116 10.73 -20.91 -10.01
C LYS A 116 10.74 -22.41 -9.70
N THR A 117 9.76 -23.19 -10.16
CA THR A 117 9.48 -24.51 -9.55
C THR A 117 9.20 -25.66 -10.53
N ASP A 118 9.40 -25.50 -11.84
CA ASP A 118 9.11 -26.52 -12.87
C ASP A 118 7.67 -27.11 -12.80
N LEU A 119 6.76 -26.43 -12.10
CA LEU A 119 5.39 -26.86 -11.94
C LEU A 119 4.58 -26.66 -13.23
N SER A 120 3.62 -27.55 -13.45
CA SER A 120 2.64 -27.40 -14.54
C SER A 120 1.91 -26.06 -14.42
N PHE A 121 2.02 -25.23 -15.45
CA PHE A 121 1.39 -23.91 -15.50
C PHE A 121 -0.12 -23.97 -15.31
N GLY A 122 -0.79 -24.95 -15.92
CA GLY A 122 -2.25 -25.10 -15.83
C GLY A 122 -2.73 -25.31 -14.39
N SER A 123 -2.13 -26.28 -13.69
CA SER A 123 -2.48 -26.59 -12.29
C SER A 123 -2.14 -25.43 -11.36
N THR A 124 -0.96 -24.83 -11.56
CA THR A 124 -0.50 -23.66 -10.79
C THR A 124 -1.44 -22.47 -10.95
N TYR A 125 -1.86 -22.19 -12.19
CA TYR A 125 -2.76 -21.08 -12.50
C TYR A 125 -4.14 -21.26 -11.86
N ILE A 126 -4.75 -22.44 -11.98
CA ILE A 126 -6.09 -22.70 -11.43
C ILE A 126 -6.08 -22.62 -9.90
N ALA A 127 -5.08 -23.20 -9.24
CA ALA A 127 -4.95 -23.15 -7.78
C ALA A 127 -4.79 -21.70 -7.27
N ILE A 128 -3.92 -20.92 -7.92
CA ILE A 128 -3.73 -19.50 -7.60
C ILE A 128 -5.01 -18.70 -7.88
N LEU A 129 -5.69 -18.97 -8.99
CA LEU A 129 -6.93 -18.27 -9.35
C LEU A 129 -8.04 -18.49 -8.34
N ILE A 130 -8.18 -19.71 -7.82
CA ILE A 130 -9.09 -19.99 -6.71
C ILE A 130 -8.71 -19.19 -5.49
N LEU A 131 -7.44 -19.22 -5.10
CA LEU A 131 -6.98 -18.54 -3.90
C LEU A 131 -7.22 -17.02 -3.99
N VAL A 132 -6.82 -16.39 -5.09
CA VAL A 132 -7.03 -14.97 -5.35
C VAL A 132 -8.53 -14.64 -5.35
N SER A 133 -9.37 -15.48 -5.97
CA SER A 133 -10.82 -15.28 -6.00
C SER A 133 -11.44 -15.35 -4.61
N LEU A 134 -11.02 -16.32 -3.78
CA LEU A 134 -11.50 -16.46 -2.39
C LEU A 134 -11.09 -15.25 -1.54
N ILE A 135 -9.84 -14.79 -1.67
CA ILE A 135 -9.36 -13.60 -0.96
C ILE A 135 -10.18 -12.38 -1.37
N LEU A 136 -10.35 -12.12 -2.67
CA LEU A 136 -11.13 -10.98 -3.16
C LEU A 136 -12.59 -11.03 -2.71
N ALA A 137 -13.21 -12.22 -2.77
CA ALA A 137 -14.57 -12.44 -2.30
C ALA A 137 -14.68 -12.18 -0.78
N ALA A 138 -13.73 -12.68 0.01
CA ALA A 138 -13.69 -12.45 1.45
C ALA A 138 -13.54 -10.96 1.79
N VAL A 139 -12.63 -10.24 1.14
CA VAL A 139 -12.49 -8.77 1.34
C VAL A 139 -13.75 -8.04 0.95
N LEU A 140 -14.42 -8.45 -0.14
CA LEU A 140 -15.67 -7.84 -0.57
C LEU A 140 -16.82 -8.09 0.42
N LEU A 141 -16.97 -9.33 0.89
CA LEU A 141 -18.01 -9.72 1.85
C LEU A 141 -17.77 -9.09 3.23
N VAL A 142 -16.57 -9.25 3.78
CA VAL A 142 -16.18 -8.62 5.04
C VAL A 142 -16.30 -7.10 4.90
N GLY A 143 -15.91 -6.54 3.76
CA GLY A 143 -16.03 -5.12 3.51
C GLY A 143 -17.46 -4.59 3.44
N ALA A 144 -18.41 -5.40 2.98
CA ALA A 144 -19.81 -5.02 2.88
C ALA A 144 -20.50 -4.95 4.24
N TYR A 145 -20.18 -5.86 5.15
CA TYR A 145 -20.82 -5.98 6.47
C TYR A 145 -19.98 -5.38 7.61
N TRP A 146 -18.66 -5.45 7.51
CA TRP A 146 -17.69 -4.99 8.50
C TRP A 146 -16.52 -4.22 7.84
N PRO A 147 -16.74 -2.99 7.33
CA PRO A 147 -15.71 -2.22 6.61
C PRO A 147 -14.39 -2.03 7.37
N GLY A 148 -14.42 -2.00 8.71
CA GLY A 148 -13.23 -1.87 9.56
C GLY A 148 -12.43 -3.16 9.74
N LEU A 149 -12.93 -4.30 9.27
CA LEU A 149 -12.30 -5.61 9.42
C LEU A 149 -11.73 -6.16 8.09
N GLN A 150 -11.79 -5.40 6.98
CA GLN A 150 -11.28 -5.85 5.68
C GLN A 150 -9.81 -6.31 5.74
N GLY A 151 -8.98 -5.62 6.51
CA GLY A 151 -7.58 -6.00 6.71
C GLY A 151 -7.38 -7.34 7.42
N PHE A 152 -8.36 -7.84 8.17
CA PHE A 152 -8.29 -9.12 8.88
C PHE A 152 -8.31 -10.32 7.94
N VAL A 153 -8.80 -10.15 6.72
CA VAL A 153 -8.75 -11.23 5.71
C VAL A 153 -7.29 -11.66 5.49
N PHE A 154 -6.36 -10.71 5.41
CA PHE A 154 -4.94 -10.96 5.14
C PHE A 154 -4.15 -11.54 6.31
N VAL A 155 -4.76 -11.61 7.49
CA VAL A 155 -4.15 -12.18 8.69
C VAL A 155 -3.94 -13.68 8.54
N PHE A 156 -4.85 -14.34 7.83
CA PHE A 156 -4.80 -15.78 7.57
C PHE A 156 -3.93 -16.12 6.35
N ALA A 157 -2.95 -15.27 6.02
CA ALA A 157 -2.04 -15.47 4.88
C ALA A 157 -1.34 -16.83 4.91
N TRP A 158 -1.02 -17.37 6.09
CA TRP A 158 -0.46 -18.70 6.23
C TRP A 158 -1.44 -19.81 5.81
N ALA A 159 -2.73 -19.67 6.15
CA ALA A 159 -3.77 -20.61 5.75
C ALA A 159 -3.97 -20.58 4.24
N TYR A 160 -3.74 -19.43 3.60
CA TYR A 160 -3.74 -19.30 2.14
C TYR A 160 -2.62 -20.08 1.47
N LEU A 161 -1.42 -20.12 2.07
CA LEU A 161 -0.31 -20.91 1.55
C LEU A 161 -0.57 -22.41 1.70
N GLN A 162 -1.04 -22.87 2.87
CA GLN A 162 -1.40 -24.28 3.05
C GLN A 162 -2.56 -24.71 2.15
N ALA A 163 -3.56 -23.83 1.98
CA ALA A 163 -4.65 -24.07 1.05
C ALA A 163 -4.13 -24.14 -0.40
N LEU A 164 -3.13 -23.33 -0.77
CA LEU A 164 -2.54 -23.36 -2.10
C LEU A 164 -1.86 -24.70 -2.38
N ASP A 165 -1.03 -25.19 -1.44
CA ASP A 165 -0.35 -26.49 -1.58
C ASP A 165 -1.37 -27.63 -1.70
N TRP A 166 -2.41 -27.59 -0.86
CA TRP A 166 -3.51 -28.56 -0.94
C TRP A 166 -4.27 -28.48 -2.27
N LEU A 167 -4.57 -27.27 -2.76
CA LEU A 167 -5.25 -27.04 -4.04
C LEU A 167 -4.41 -27.55 -5.22
N MET A 168 -3.09 -27.32 -5.20
CA MET A 168 -2.19 -27.80 -6.25
C MET A 168 -2.15 -29.33 -6.37
N ALA A 169 -2.45 -30.05 -5.28
CA ALA A 169 -2.54 -31.50 -5.27
C ALA A 169 -3.88 -32.07 -5.78
N GLN A 170 -4.89 -31.22 -6.03
CA GLN A 170 -6.22 -31.65 -6.49
C GLN A 170 -6.33 -31.67 -8.03
N ASP A 171 -7.39 -32.31 -8.52
CA ASP A 171 -7.73 -32.30 -9.95
C ASP A 171 -8.08 -30.87 -10.42
N PRO A 172 -7.34 -30.30 -11.39
CA PRO A 172 -7.56 -28.95 -11.89
C PRO A 172 -8.94 -28.75 -12.55
N LEU A 173 -9.53 -29.79 -13.14
CA LEU A 173 -10.86 -29.69 -13.78
C LEU A 173 -11.96 -29.54 -12.72
N LEU A 174 -11.88 -30.34 -11.65
CA LEU A 174 -12.79 -30.22 -10.51
C LEU A 174 -12.71 -28.83 -9.88
N LEU A 175 -11.47 -28.35 -9.67
CA LEU A 175 -11.19 -27.03 -9.13
C LEU A 175 -11.76 -25.90 -10.02
N ALA A 176 -11.62 -26.00 -11.35
CA ALA A 176 -12.22 -25.06 -12.27
C ALA A 176 -13.77 -25.04 -12.18
N GLY A 177 -14.39 -26.20 -12.01
CA GLY A 177 -15.83 -26.32 -11.76
C GLY A 177 -16.27 -25.59 -10.48
N ILE A 178 -15.56 -25.82 -9.38
CA ILE A 178 -15.81 -25.14 -8.09
C ILE A 178 -15.65 -23.63 -8.23
N LEU A 179 -14.60 -23.18 -8.93
CA LEU A 179 -14.34 -21.76 -9.17
C LEU A 179 -15.50 -21.08 -9.91
N LEU A 180 -16.04 -21.71 -10.96
CA LEU A 180 -17.17 -21.18 -11.71
C LEU A 180 -18.41 -21.03 -10.84
N VAL A 181 -18.70 -22.03 -9.99
CA VAL A 181 -19.82 -21.99 -9.03
C VAL A 181 -19.61 -20.86 -8.02
N CYS A 182 -18.41 -20.70 -7.47
CA CYS A 182 -18.08 -19.62 -6.54
C CYS A 182 -18.29 -18.23 -7.15
N TRP A 183 -17.82 -18.01 -8.38
CA TRP A 183 -18.02 -16.74 -9.09
C TRP A 183 -19.48 -16.48 -9.42
N TRP A 184 -20.23 -17.52 -9.78
CA TRP A 184 -21.67 -17.40 -10.00
C TRP A 184 -22.41 -17.01 -8.71
N LEU A 185 -22.14 -17.69 -7.59
CA LEU A 185 -22.72 -17.36 -6.29
C LEU A 185 -22.36 -15.93 -5.86
N LEU A 186 -21.09 -15.54 -6.03
CA LEU A 186 -20.64 -14.17 -5.74
C LEU A 186 -21.34 -13.14 -6.62
N ARG A 187 -21.58 -13.45 -7.91
CA ARG A 187 -22.34 -12.58 -8.82
C ARG A 187 -23.77 -12.42 -8.36
N VAL A 188 -24.45 -13.52 -8.03
CA VAL A 188 -25.83 -13.50 -7.53
C VAL A 188 -25.92 -12.64 -6.28
N TRP A 189 -25.04 -12.88 -5.29
CA TRP A 189 -24.97 -12.07 -4.08
C TRP A 189 -24.69 -10.59 -4.40
N TRP A 190 -23.69 -10.28 -5.23
CA TRP A 190 -23.28 -8.91 -5.56
C TRP A 190 -24.40 -8.08 -6.20
N LEU A 191 -25.14 -8.70 -7.12
CA LEU A 191 -26.24 -8.02 -7.81
C LEU A 191 -27.43 -7.76 -6.86
N HIS A 192 -27.70 -8.67 -5.93
CA HIS A 192 -28.81 -8.55 -4.97
C HIS A 192 -28.45 -7.80 -3.69
N TRP A 193 -27.16 -7.63 -3.38
CA TRP A 193 -26.71 -6.97 -2.16
C TRP A 193 -27.21 -5.52 -2.11
N ARG A 194 -27.91 -5.16 -1.03
CA ARG A 194 -28.40 -3.79 -0.82
C ARG A 194 -27.59 -3.12 0.30
N PRO A 195 -26.86 -2.03 0.01
CA PRO A 195 -26.09 -1.34 1.03
C PRO A 195 -27.06 -0.70 2.04
N ALA A 196 -26.95 -1.07 3.32
CA ALA A 196 -27.72 -0.45 4.39
C ALA A 196 -27.28 1.01 4.64
N ARG A 197 -26.01 1.32 4.37
CA ARG A 197 -25.41 2.66 4.48
C ARG A 197 -24.42 2.90 3.34
N TYR A 198 -24.12 4.16 3.04
CA TYR A 198 -23.06 4.52 2.10
C TYR A 198 -21.71 3.98 2.59
N VAL A 199 -21.11 3.09 1.82
CA VAL A 199 -19.76 2.58 2.08
C VAL A 199 -18.79 3.65 1.58
N LYS A 200 -17.92 4.17 2.45
CA LYS A 200 -17.04 5.28 2.11
C LYS A 200 -15.82 4.77 1.32
N ASN A 201 -15.44 5.50 0.28
CA ASN A 201 -14.21 5.23 -0.44
C ASN A 201 -13.00 5.76 0.36
N PHE A 202 -12.16 4.84 0.85
CA PHE A 202 -10.96 5.18 1.64
C PHE A 202 -9.92 6.02 0.88
N MET A 203 -10.00 6.10 -0.45
CA MET A 203 -9.00 6.79 -1.28
C MET A 203 -9.37 8.21 -1.70
N THR A 204 -10.67 8.57 -1.68
CA THR A 204 -11.12 9.90 -2.14
C THR A 204 -11.48 10.84 -0.99
N GLN A 205 -11.79 10.31 0.19
CA GLN A 205 -12.10 11.11 1.37
C GLN A 205 -10.87 11.23 2.29
N GLY A 206 -10.53 12.46 2.69
CA GLY A 206 -9.51 12.68 3.71
C GLY A 206 -9.98 12.16 5.06
N GLN A 207 -9.06 11.71 5.93
CA GLN A 207 -9.41 11.21 7.27
C GLN A 207 -10.37 12.15 8.03
N SER A 208 -10.25 13.48 7.88
CA SER A 208 -11.18 14.41 8.55
C SER A 208 -12.64 14.35 8.10
N SER A 209 -12.93 14.03 6.82
CA SER A 209 -14.32 13.85 6.34
C SER A 209 -14.90 12.50 6.77
N TRP A 210 -14.04 11.59 7.24
CA TRP A 210 -14.45 10.33 7.87
C TRP A 210 -15.13 10.57 9.22
N TRP A 211 -14.69 11.60 9.95
CA TRP A 211 -15.14 11.93 11.32
C TRP A 211 -16.30 12.92 11.35
N GLY A 212 -16.24 13.99 10.54
CA GLY A 212 -17.29 15.04 10.56
C GLY A 212 -18.66 14.58 10.06
N ILE A 213 -18.75 13.45 9.35
CA ILE A 213 -20.01 12.89 8.83
C ILE A 213 -20.49 11.68 9.68
N ASN A 214 -19.62 11.12 10.52
CA ASN A 214 -19.93 9.93 11.34
C ASN A 214 -19.97 10.24 12.84
N GLY A 215 -20.15 11.51 13.21
CA GLY A 215 -20.07 11.96 14.60
C GLY A 215 -21.01 11.22 15.56
N ASP A 216 -22.17 10.78 15.07
CA ASP A 216 -23.27 10.43 15.99
C ASP A 216 -23.77 8.97 15.91
N ASP A 217 -23.36 8.17 14.90
CA ASP A 217 -24.06 6.90 14.59
C ASP A 217 -23.14 5.67 14.42
N LYS A 218 -22.09 5.54 15.23
CA LYS A 218 -21.26 4.31 15.27
C LYS A 218 -21.52 3.50 16.54
N PRO A 219 -21.72 2.17 16.43
CA PRO A 219 -21.79 1.31 17.59
C PRO A 219 -20.44 1.31 18.32
N GLU A 220 -20.49 1.47 19.65
CA GLU A 220 -19.37 1.79 20.54
C GLU A 220 -18.15 0.86 20.38
N TRP A 221 -18.37 -0.41 20.00
CA TRP A 221 -17.30 -1.39 19.79
C TRP A 221 -16.36 -1.05 18.63
N THR A 222 -16.85 -0.36 17.58
CA THR A 222 -15.99 0.12 16.48
C THR A 222 -15.08 1.28 16.88
N ASN A 223 -15.50 2.07 17.88
CA ASN A 223 -14.65 3.09 18.50
C ASN A 223 -13.68 2.46 19.52
N ALA A 224 -14.09 1.38 20.20
CA ALA A 224 -13.34 0.78 21.30
C ALA A 224 -12.15 -0.10 20.86
N VAL A 225 -12.24 -0.85 19.76
CA VAL A 225 -11.26 -1.92 19.47
C VAL A 225 -10.20 -1.53 18.44
N ILE A 226 -10.51 -0.67 17.45
CA ILE A 226 -9.60 -0.48 16.31
C ILE A 226 -9.37 0.99 15.92
N TYR A 227 -10.32 1.92 16.15
CA TYR A 227 -10.30 3.16 15.37
C TYR A 227 -10.20 4.51 16.08
N GLN A 228 -10.36 4.63 17.39
CA GLN A 228 -9.88 5.81 18.09
C GLN A 228 -9.92 5.59 19.61
N PRO A 229 -8.77 5.48 20.27
CA PRO A 229 -8.75 5.80 21.69
C PRO A 229 -9.08 7.31 21.79
N LYS A 230 -9.99 7.68 22.70
CA LYS A 230 -10.57 9.02 22.91
C LYS A 230 -9.52 10.12 23.24
N ALA A 231 -8.50 10.29 22.43
CA ALA A 231 -7.56 11.38 22.57
C ALA A 231 -8.16 12.60 21.86
N GLY A 232 -8.64 13.57 22.65
CA GLY A 232 -9.07 14.87 22.13
C GLY A 232 -7.91 15.61 21.45
N ALA A 233 -8.23 16.49 20.49
CA ALA A 233 -7.26 17.38 19.89
C ALA A 233 -6.61 18.25 20.99
N LYS A 234 -5.27 18.31 21.02
CA LYS A 234 -4.54 19.16 21.96
C LYS A 234 -4.34 20.57 21.41
N THR A 235 -4.13 20.70 20.10
CA THR A 235 -3.92 22.00 19.47
C THR A 235 -4.70 22.11 18.16
N TRP A 236 -5.23 23.30 17.89
CA TRP A 236 -5.90 23.59 16.62
C TRP A 236 -4.94 23.47 15.43
N LEU A 237 -3.73 24.00 15.54
CA LEU A 237 -2.71 23.92 14.48
C LEU A 237 -2.28 22.49 14.19
N GLY A 238 -2.05 21.68 15.23
CA GLY A 238 -1.65 20.28 15.09
C GLY A 238 -2.76 19.45 14.48
N SER A 239 -3.96 19.51 15.04
CA SER A 239 -5.12 18.77 14.52
C SER A 239 -5.50 19.20 13.10
N SER A 240 -5.40 20.50 12.78
CA SER A 240 -5.64 21.02 11.44
C SER A 240 -4.63 20.49 10.44
N LEU A 241 -3.32 20.51 10.74
CA LEU A 241 -2.27 19.98 9.86
C LEU A 241 -2.39 18.48 9.64
N ARG A 242 -2.69 17.73 10.70
CA ARG A 242 -2.74 16.26 10.67
C ARG A 242 -4.07 15.73 10.15
N GLY A 243 -5.15 16.52 10.22
CA GLY A 243 -6.51 16.07 9.93
C GLY A 243 -7.06 15.04 10.92
N GLN A 244 -6.42 14.91 12.09
CA GLN A 244 -6.74 13.97 13.16
C GLN A 244 -6.27 14.53 14.50
N ALA A 245 -6.71 13.95 15.62
CA ALA A 245 -6.27 14.38 16.95
C ALA A 245 -4.73 14.31 17.08
N ASP A 246 -4.16 15.38 17.64
CA ASP A 246 -2.74 15.57 17.88
C ASP A 246 -2.38 15.37 19.36
N GLY A 247 -1.11 15.01 19.63
CA GLY A 247 -0.60 14.87 20.99
C GLY A 247 0.05 13.51 21.25
N VAL A 248 0.94 13.46 22.26
CA VAL A 248 1.69 12.25 22.61
C VAL A 248 0.77 11.10 23.00
N LYS A 249 -0.32 11.38 23.73
CA LYS A 249 -1.31 10.37 24.10
C LYS A 249 -1.96 9.72 22.88
N ALA A 250 -2.41 10.53 21.91
CA ALA A 250 -2.99 10.03 20.66
C ALA A 250 -1.97 9.19 19.87
N ASP A 251 -0.74 9.71 19.75
CA ASP A 251 0.34 9.05 19.03
C ASP A 251 0.70 7.69 19.69
N MET A 252 0.80 7.64 21.03
CA MET A 252 1.10 6.42 21.80
C MET A 252 -0.02 5.40 21.77
N GLN A 253 -1.28 5.82 21.85
CA GLN A 253 -2.36 4.84 21.81
C GLN A 253 -2.50 4.21 20.41
N ARG A 254 -2.27 4.97 19.33
CA ARG A 254 -2.15 4.41 17.97
C ARG A 254 -0.98 3.44 17.86
N LEU A 255 0.17 3.79 18.46
CA LEU A 255 1.34 2.92 18.54
C LEU A 255 0.99 1.60 19.24
N VAL A 256 0.42 1.66 20.44
CA VAL A 256 0.08 0.47 21.24
C VAL A 256 -0.93 -0.42 20.53
N ILE A 257 -1.98 0.16 19.95
CA ILE A 257 -2.96 -0.62 19.17
C ILE A 257 -2.29 -1.26 17.95
N GLY A 258 -1.46 -0.50 17.22
CA GLY A 258 -0.70 -1.02 16.09
C GLY A 258 0.22 -2.18 16.49
N VAL A 259 0.98 -2.02 17.57
CA VAL A 259 1.84 -3.06 18.18
C VAL A 259 1.01 -4.28 18.55
N ALA A 260 -0.09 -4.10 19.28
CA ALA A 260 -0.94 -5.21 19.72
C ALA A 260 -1.54 -5.99 18.55
N ILE A 261 -2.05 -5.29 17.53
CA ILE A 261 -2.58 -5.90 16.31
C ILE A 261 -1.48 -6.63 15.55
N GLY A 262 -0.33 -5.98 15.32
CA GLY A 262 0.81 -6.56 14.63
C GLY A 262 1.34 -7.81 15.35
N LEU A 263 1.39 -7.78 16.69
CA LEU A 263 1.82 -8.91 17.50
C LEU A 263 0.83 -10.06 17.48
N PHE A 264 -0.45 -9.77 17.69
CA PHE A 264 -1.49 -10.79 17.65
C PHE A 264 -1.44 -11.57 16.33
N PHE A 265 -1.29 -10.87 15.21
CA PHE A 265 -1.20 -11.51 13.91
C PHE A 265 0.17 -12.15 13.61
N GLY A 266 1.27 -11.55 14.06
CA GLY A 266 2.59 -12.16 13.95
C GLY A 266 2.66 -13.50 14.69
N VAL A 267 2.09 -13.56 15.89
CA VAL A 267 2.03 -14.78 16.70
C VAL A 267 1.12 -15.84 16.07
N LEU A 268 -0.06 -15.46 15.58
CA LEU A 268 -0.94 -16.39 14.87
C LEU A 268 -0.29 -16.94 13.59
N GLY A 269 0.43 -16.09 12.85
CA GLY A 269 1.17 -16.49 11.67
C GLY A 269 2.31 -17.47 11.99
N PHE A 270 3.11 -17.17 13.02
CA PHE A 270 4.17 -18.04 13.51
C PHE A 270 3.62 -19.41 13.96
N TRP A 271 2.54 -19.41 14.74
CA TRP A 271 1.96 -20.64 15.26
C TRP A 271 1.31 -21.50 14.18
N GLY A 272 0.63 -20.87 13.20
CA GLY A 272 -0.02 -21.58 12.10
C GLY A 272 0.95 -22.10 11.03
N ALA A 273 2.02 -21.37 10.72
CA ALA A 273 3.01 -21.79 9.71
C ALA A 273 4.06 -22.75 10.26
N GLY A 274 4.33 -22.71 11.58
CA GLY A 274 5.50 -23.37 12.17
C GLY A 274 6.79 -22.59 11.91
N GLN A 275 7.82 -22.87 12.71
CA GLN A 275 9.04 -22.06 12.78
C GLN A 275 9.78 -21.96 11.42
N GLU A 276 9.96 -23.07 10.71
CA GLU A 276 10.74 -23.10 9.46
C GLU A 276 10.05 -22.36 8.30
N ALA A 277 8.75 -22.57 8.11
CA ALA A 277 8.00 -21.89 7.06
C ALA A 277 7.85 -20.40 7.37
N TRP A 278 7.59 -20.04 8.63
CA TRP A 278 7.54 -18.65 9.06
C TRP A 278 8.85 -17.91 8.81
N LEU A 279 9.99 -18.56 9.10
CA LEU A 279 11.32 -18.01 8.83
C LEU A 279 11.52 -17.70 7.34
N LYS A 280 11.20 -18.66 6.46
CA LYS A 280 11.32 -18.48 5.00
C LYS A 280 10.43 -17.34 4.50
N ILE A 281 9.19 -17.28 4.99
CA ILE A 281 8.24 -16.20 4.67
C ILE A 281 8.79 -14.85 5.15
N TRP A 282 9.28 -14.78 6.38
CA TRP A 282 9.81 -13.55 6.96
C TRP A 282 11.06 -13.06 6.24
N GLN A 283 12.00 -13.94 5.92
CA GLN A 283 13.21 -13.60 5.17
C GLN A 283 12.90 -13.11 3.75
N MET A 284 11.91 -13.72 3.09
CA MET A 284 11.56 -13.37 1.71
C MET A 284 10.66 -12.13 1.61
N LEU A 285 9.61 -12.04 2.44
CA LEU A 285 8.57 -11.01 2.33
C LEU A 285 8.68 -9.92 3.39
N GLY A 286 9.26 -10.20 4.56
CA GLY A 286 9.36 -9.25 5.67
C GLY A 286 10.03 -7.92 5.28
N PRO A 287 11.25 -7.93 4.73
CA PRO A 287 11.94 -6.71 4.29
C PRO A 287 11.13 -5.90 3.27
N MET A 288 10.44 -6.57 2.35
CA MET A 288 9.58 -5.91 1.34
C MET A 288 8.34 -5.29 1.96
N LEU A 289 7.64 -6.02 2.84
CA LEU A 289 6.45 -5.53 3.53
C LEU A 289 6.78 -4.31 4.39
N LEU A 290 7.91 -4.33 5.11
CA LEU A 290 8.41 -3.20 5.89
C LEU A 290 8.68 -1.97 5.02
N LEU A 291 9.33 -2.18 3.87
CA LEU A 291 9.59 -1.11 2.92
C LEU A 291 8.29 -0.48 2.39
N ILE A 292 7.33 -1.30 1.94
CA ILE A 292 6.04 -0.82 1.42
C ILE A 292 5.24 -0.10 2.49
N MET A 293 5.16 -0.66 3.69
CA MET A 293 4.45 -0.08 4.82
C MET A 293 5.03 1.31 5.13
N THR A 294 6.35 1.42 5.23
CA THR A 294 7.04 2.67 5.52
C THR A 294 6.82 3.71 4.42
N LEU A 295 6.96 3.31 3.15
CA LEU A 295 6.73 4.20 2.01
C LEU A 295 5.27 4.64 1.91
N SER A 296 4.32 3.73 2.03
CA SER A 296 2.90 4.00 1.89
C SER A 296 2.40 4.94 2.99
N VAL A 297 2.82 4.71 4.23
CA VAL A 297 2.48 5.58 5.36
C VAL A 297 3.16 6.95 5.22
N GLY A 298 4.44 6.98 4.84
CA GLY A 298 5.18 8.22 4.58
C GLY A 298 4.52 9.08 3.50
N VAL A 299 4.16 8.47 2.36
CA VAL A 299 3.41 9.09 1.27
C VAL A 299 2.06 9.63 1.77
N ALA A 300 1.30 8.83 2.52
CA ALA A 300 0.00 9.23 3.03
C ALA A 300 0.09 10.44 3.98
N ILE A 301 1.01 10.43 4.94
CA ILE A 301 1.25 11.56 5.86
C ILE A 301 1.62 12.81 5.06
N ASN A 302 2.53 12.66 4.08
CA ASN A 302 3.01 13.76 3.26
C ASN A 302 1.87 14.40 2.44
N PHE A 303 1.04 13.59 1.78
CA PHE A 303 -0.12 14.08 1.03
C PHE A 303 -1.13 14.82 1.92
N ILE A 304 -1.40 14.32 3.13
CA ILE A 304 -2.30 14.98 4.07
C ILE A 304 -1.75 16.36 4.45
N MET A 305 -0.48 16.44 4.85
CA MET A 305 0.15 17.69 5.22
C MET A 305 0.19 18.67 4.06
N TYR A 306 0.67 18.24 2.90
CA TYR A 306 0.77 19.06 1.70
C TYR A 306 -0.56 19.73 1.35
N ARG A 307 -1.68 19.00 1.44
CA ARG A 307 -3.00 19.57 1.13
C ARG A 307 -3.46 20.61 2.14
N ARG A 308 -2.91 20.66 3.35
CA ARG A 308 -3.40 21.46 4.48
C ARG A 308 -2.49 22.60 4.92
N ILE A 309 -1.26 22.67 4.42
CA ILE A 309 -0.32 23.77 4.68
C ILE A 309 -0.97 25.14 4.47
N HIS A 310 -1.65 25.35 3.34
CA HIS A 310 -2.32 26.62 3.05
C HIS A 310 -3.37 27.03 4.10
N CYS A 311 -4.10 26.06 4.68
CA CYS A 311 -5.10 26.34 5.71
C CYS A 311 -4.46 26.82 7.01
N LEU A 312 -3.22 26.39 7.30
CA LEU A 312 -2.52 26.78 8.52
C LEU A 312 -1.94 28.18 8.41
N TRP A 313 -1.50 28.58 7.22
CA TRP A 313 -0.82 29.86 7.01
C TRP A 313 -1.61 31.06 7.54
N LEU A 314 -2.93 31.09 7.29
CA LEU A 314 -3.79 32.20 7.71
C LEU A 314 -3.86 32.39 9.23
N PHE A 315 -3.56 31.35 10.00
CA PHE A 315 -3.69 31.32 11.46
C PHE A 315 -2.36 31.01 12.15
N PHE A 316 -1.26 30.96 11.39
CA PHE A 316 0.06 30.65 11.93
C PHE A 316 0.73 31.96 12.36
N PRO A 317 1.15 32.10 13.63
CA PRO A 317 1.68 33.37 14.15
C PRO A 317 3.12 33.68 13.69
N GLY A 318 3.82 32.71 13.09
CA GLY A 318 5.21 32.86 12.66
C GLY A 318 5.37 33.18 11.17
N ASP A 319 6.62 33.43 10.76
CA ASP A 319 6.97 33.62 9.36
C ASP A 319 6.91 32.30 8.57
N ARG A 320 7.10 32.37 7.25
CA ARG A 320 7.06 31.18 6.36
C ARG A 320 8.10 30.14 6.75
N ARG A 321 9.25 30.57 7.26
CA ARG A 321 10.33 29.69 7.71
C ARG A 321 9.94 28.97 9.00
N ALA A 322 9.33 29.66 9.96
CA ALA A 322 8.77 29.06 11.16
C ALA A 322 7.65 28.06 10.82
N LEU A 323 6.80 28.36 9.81
CA LEU A 323 5.80 27.40 9.33
C LEU A 323 6.45 26.14 8.77
N TYR A 324 7.50 26.28 7.95
CA TYR A 324 8.27 25.13 7.46
C TYR A 324 8.81 24.27 8.61
N HIS A 325 9.47 24.88 9.59
CA HIS A 325 10.02 24.16 10.74
C HIS A 325 8.92 23.47 11.56
N TYR A 326 7.76 24.11 11.70
CA TYR A 326 6.60 23.52 12.35
C TYR A 326 6.10 22.27 11.60
N VAL A 327 5.92 22.38 10.29
CA VAL A 327 5.48 21.26 9.43
C VAL A 327 6.50 20.11 9.44
N HIS A 328 7.80 20.42 9.34
CA HIS A 328 8.89 19.46 9.42
C HIS A 328 8.92 18.72 10.76
N LYS A 329 8.82 19.44 11.88
CA LYS A 329 8.72 18.85 13.22
C LYS A 329 7.46 17.98 13.36
N ALA A 330 6.33 18.44 12.83
CA ALA A 330 5.08 17.70 12.86
C ALA A 330 5.15 16.40 12.04
N TYR A 331 5.89 16.41 10.92
CA TYR A 331 6.13 15.24 10.06
C TYR A 331 6.95 14.19 10.80
N TRP A 332 8.11 14.57 11.34
CA TRP A 332 8.96 13.69 12.13
C TRP A 332 8.23 13.09 13.33
N ARG A 333 7.38 13.88 14.00
CA ARG A 333 6.58 13.38 15.13
C ARG A 333 5.54 12.32 14.73
N GLN A 334 5.14 12.25 13.46
CA GLN A 334 4.27 11.17 12.97
C GLN A 334 5.07 9.98 12.42
N LEU A 335 6.25 10.23 11.86
CA LEU A 335 7.10 9.18 11.30
C LEU A 335 7.84 8.39 12.40
N LEU A 336 8.28 9.05 13.47
CA LEU A 336 9.04 8.41 14.55
C LEU A 336 8.26 7.29 15.27
N PRO A 337 6.99 7.45 15.66
CA PRO A 337 6.21 6.35 16.24
C PRO A 337 6.10 5.16 15.29
N LEU A 338 5.93 5.38 13.98
CA LEU A 338 5.93 4.30 13.00
C LEU A 338 7.27 3.56 13.00
N ALA A 339 8.39 4.27 13.00
CA ALA A 339 9.72 3.67 13.06
C ALA A 339 9.88 2.80 14.32
N VAL A 340 9.49 3.33 15.49
CA VAL A 340 9.54 2.59 16.76
C VAL A 340 8.66 1.34 16.71
N PHE A 341 7.43 1.44 16.20
CA PHE A 341 6.55 0.30 16.01
C PHE A 341 7.20 -0.78 15.15
N LEU A 342 7.76 -0.41 14.00
CA LEU A 342 8.37 -1.37 13.08
C LEU A 342 9.63 -2.01 13.68
N VAL A 343 10.46 -1.26 14.41
CA VAL A 343 11.61 -1.82 15.14
C VAL A 343 11.16 -2.85 16.18
N VAL A 344 10.12 -2.52 16.96
CA VAL A 344 9.57 -3.45 17.96
C VAL A 344 9.03 -4.72 17.30
N VAL A 345 8.29 -4.58 16.19
CA VAL A 345 7.77 -5.72 15.42
C VAL A 345 8.90 -6.59 14.87
N ILE A 346 9.94 -5.98 14.28
CA ILE A 346 11.13 -6.71 13.77
C ILE A 346 11.81 -7.46 14.91
N GLY A 347 12.10 -6.80 16.02
CA GLY A 347 12.79 -7.41 17.15
C GLY A 347 12.00 -8.55 17.79
N LEU A 348 10.66 -8.45 17.82
CA LEU A 348 9.80 -9.51 18.33
C LEU A 348 9.68 -10.67 17.35
N ILE A 349 9.60 -10.43 16.04
CA ILE A 349 9.59 -11.52 15.06
C ILE A 349 10.95 -12.25 15.05
N ASP A 350 12.06 -11.51 15.16
CA ASP A 350 13.41 -12.08 15.23
C ASP A 350 13.60 -12.91 16.51
N SER A 351 13.09 -12.44 17.66
CA SER A 351 13.15 -13.19 18.92
C SER A 351 12.32 -14.48 18.90
N MET A 352 11.19 -14.50 18.17
CA MET A 352 10.39 -15.72 17.97
C MET A 352 11.12 -16.76 17.10
N VAL A 353 11.99 -16.32 16.20
CA VAL A 353 12.72 -17.20 15.27
C VAL A 353 13.98 -17.80 15.92
N GLY A 354 14.60 -17.10 16.88
CA GLY A 354 15.78 -17.58 17.61
C GLY A 354 17.11 -17.48 16.84
N ILE A 355 17.14 -16.77 15.71
CA ILE A 355 18.34 -16.63 14.86
C ILE A 355 18.83 -15.17 14.91
N ASN A 356 19.82 -14.89 15.76
CA ASN A 356 20.41 -13.56 16.01
C ASN A 356 21.03 -12.83 14.79
N ARG A 357 21.02 -13.44 13.59
CA ARG A 357 21.58 -12.85 12.36
C ARG A 357 20.53 -12.36 11.35
N SER A 358 19.23 -12.60 11.60
CA SER A 358 18.18 -12.31 10.61
C SER A 358 17.70 -10.85 10.60
N TRP A 359 17.99 -10.07 11.66
CA TRP A 359 17.47 -8.70 11.81
C TRP A 359 18.17 -7.63 10.95
N VAL A 360 19.40 -7.86 10.50
CA VAL A 360 20.22 -6.83 9.80
C VAL A 360 19.55 -6.39 8.50
N VAL A 361 19.06 -7.34 7.69
CA VAL A 361 18.40 -7.05 6.41
C VAL A 361 17.07 -6.28 6.59
N PRO A 362 16.12 -6.72 7.44
CA PRO A 362 14.94 -5.94 7.80
C PRO A 362 15.26 -4.54 8.35
N ALA A 363 16.30 -4.40 9.18
CA ALA A 363 16.68 -3.12 9.76
C ALA A 363 17.23 -2.15 8.72
N ILE A 364 18.11 -2.61 7.83
CA ILE A 364 18.60 -1.79 6.71
C ILE A 364 17.44 -1.35 5.83
N MET A 365 16.50 -2.25 5.50
CA MET A 365 15.33 -1.91 4.69
C MET A 365 14.38 -0.93 5.38
N LEU A 366 14.21 -1.03 6.70
CA LEU A 366 13.44 -0.06 7.47
C LEU A 366 14.11 1.32 7.42
N VAL A 367 15.42 1.40 7.67
CA VAL A 367 16.20 2.65 7.60
C VAL A 367 16.08 3.26 6.20
N LEU A 368 16.27 2.45 5.17
CA LEU A 368 16.17 2.85 3.78
C LEU A 368 14.76 3.41 3.47
N GLY A 369 13.70 2.70 3.87
CA GLY A 369 12.31 3.14 3.70
C GLY A 369 12.01 4.45 4.42
N LEU A 370 12.54 4.64 5.63
CA LEU A 370 12.40 5.89 6.39
C LEU A 370 13.13 7.04 5.70
N LEU A 371 14.35 6.82 5.20
CA LEU A 371 15.11 7.83 4.48
C LEU A 371 14.38 8.29 3.23
N VAL A 372 13.77 7.37 2.49
CA VAL A 372 12.98 7.68 1.29
C VAL A 372 11.70 8.43 1.65
N ALA A 373 11.01 8.03 2.72
CA ALA A 373 9.85 8.76 3.21
C ALA A 373 10.21 10.21 3.57
N VAL A 374 11.40 10.44 4.17
CA VAL A 374 11.91 11.79 4.45
C VAL A 374 12.27 12.55 3.16
N GLN A 375 12.92 11.90 2.19
CA GLN A 375 13.21 12.51 0.88
C GLN A 375 11.93 12.94 0.17
N MET A 376 10.88 12.14 0.24
CA MET A 376 9.58 12.50 -0.32
C MET A 376 8.95 13.71 0.36
N PHE A 377 9.11 13.85 1.67
CA PHE A 377 8.69 15.06 2.37
C PHE A 377 9.45 16.27 1.86
N TYR A 378 10.77 16.19 1.70
CA TYR A 378 11.56 17.30 1.17
C TYR A 378 11.20 17.63 -0.29
N LEU A 379 11.03 16.61 -1.12
CA LEU A 379 10.57 16.76 -2.50
C LEU A 379 9.19 17.42 -2.55
N SER A 380 8.26 17.05 -1.66
CA SER A 380 6.93 17.67 -1.65
C SER A 380 6.99 19.14 -1.22
N MET A 381 7.83 19.51 -0.25
CA MET A 381 8.03 20.90 0.15
C MET A 381 8.66 21.73 -0.97
N LEU A 382 9.59 21.14 -1.73
CA LEU A 382 10.18 21.77 -2.92
C LEU A 382 9.12 21.99 -4.01
N VAL A 383 8.34 20.95 -4.32
CA VAL A 383 7.28 21.00 -5.32
C VAL A 383 6.19 21.99 -4.90
N TYR A 384 5.86 22.06 -3.61
CA TYR A 384 4.92 23.05 -3.08
C TYR A 384 5.35 24.46 -3.49
N ARG A 385 6.64 24.77 -3.35
CA ARG A 385 7.19 26.06 -3.77
C ARG A 385 7.18 26.25 -5.27
N LEU A 386 7.75 25.31 -6.02
CA LEU A 386 7.97 25.48 -7.46
C LEU A 386 6.67 25.49 -8.26
N SER A 387 5.64 24.79 -7.80
CA SER A 387 4.39 24.59 -8.54
C SER A 387 3.18 25.32 -7.95
N GLY A 388 3.38 26.18 -6.95
CA GLY A 388 2.27 26.90 -6.30
C GLY A 388 1.27 25.95 -5.61
N ALA A 389 1.76 24.93 -4.90
CA ALA A 389 0.95 23.90 -4.23
C ALA A 389 0.12 23.00 -5.18
N SER A 390 0.55 22.81 -6.43
CA SER A 390 -0.14 21.94 -7.38
C SER A 390 -0.09 20.47 -6.98
N LYS A 391 -1.26 19.92 -6.61
CA LYS A 391 -1.41 18.48 -6.35
C LYS A 391 -0.98 17.63 -7.54
N ARG A 392 -1.24 18.10 -8.77
CA ARG A 392 -0.87 17.37 -9.98
C ARG A 392 0.64 17.19 -10.06
N TRP A 393 1.42 18.25 -9.82
CA TRP A 393 2.88 18.16 -9.82
C TRP A 393 3.39 17.25 -8.72
N LEU A 394 2.84 17.33 -7.50
CA LEU A 394 3.21 16.42 -6.41
C LEU A 394 3.01 14.95 -6.81
N ASP A 395 1.84 14.61 -7.35
CA ASP A 395 1.53 13.25 -7.80
C ASP A 395 2.56 12.72 -8.82
N TRP A 396 2.98 13.58 -9.76
CA TRP A 396 3.97 13.26 -10.80
C TRP A 396 5.36 13.04 -10.20
N THR A 397 5.84 14.00 -9.42
CA THR A 397 7.18 13.95 -8.84
C THR A 397 7.34 12.80 -7.87
N THR A 398 6.32 12.51 -7.05
CA THR A 398 6.35 11.37 -6.12
C THR A 398 6.34 10.04 -6.87
N GLY A 399 5.55 9.93 -7.96
CA GLY A 399 5.53 8.72 -8.79
C GLY A 399 6.87 8.45 -9.48
N ILE A 400 7.44 9.47 -10.14
CA ILE A 400 8.76 9.36 -10.81
C ILE A 400 9.83 8.99 -9.79
N PHE A 401 9.85 9.67 -8.64
CA PHE A 401 10.81 9.41 -7.59
C PHE A 401 10.73 7.97 -7.05
N LEU A 402 9.51 7.43 -6.84
CA LEU A 402 9.33 6.03 -6.47
C LEU A 402 9.87 5.06 -7.52
N VAL A 403 9.61 5.32 -8.80
CA VAL A 403 10.09 4.47 -9.89
C VAL A 403 11.62 4.49 -9.93
N VAL A 404 12.24 5.67 -9.94
CA VAL A 404 13.71 5.81 -9.96
C VAL A 404 14.34 5.13 -8.75
N TRP A 405 13.78 5.36 -7.57
CA TRP A 405 14.30 4.78 -6.35
C TRP A 405 14.17 3.25 -6.36
N THR A 406 13.03 2.73 -6.81
CA THR A 406 12.82 1.28 -6.99
C THR A 406 13.86 0.71 -7.94
N LEU A 407 14.08 1.34 -9.10
CA LEU A 407 15.10 0.91 -10.05
C LEU A 407 16.47 0.84 -9.39
N THR A 408 16.80 1.79 -8.53
CA THR A 408 18.08 1.80 -7.80
C THR A 408 18.20 0.61 -6.85
N VAL A 409 17.12 0.24 -6.15
CA VAL A 409 17.12 -0.98 -5.31
C VAL A 409 17.21 -2.25 -6.15
N ILE A 410 16.53 -2.32 -7.29
CA ILE A 410 16.63 -3.48 -8.20
C ILE A 410 18.06 -3.62 -8.76
N MET A 411 18.64 -2.50 -9.22
CA MET A 411 20.01 -2.45 -9.75
C MET A 411 21.06 -2.75 -8.67
N SER A 412 20.73 -2.57 -7.39
CA SER A 412 21.61 -2.97 -6.27
C SER A 412 21.67 -4.48 -6.05
N GLY A 413 21.09 -5.31 -6.91
CA GLY A 413 21.20 -6.77 -6.84
C GLY A 413 20.41 -7.43 -5.68
N PHE A 414 19.92 -6.64 -4.73
CA PHE A 414 19.27 -7.14 -3.51
C PHE A 414 18.11 -8.11 -3.76
N PHE A 415 17.32 -7.89 -4.81
CA PHE A 415 16.19 -8.77 -5.15
C PHE A 415 16.58 -9.96 -6.06
N ILE A 416 17.80 -9.96 -6.60
CA ILE A 416 18.27 -10.95 -7.59
C ILE A 416 18.90 -12.16 -6.88
N VAL A 417 19.63 -11.95 -5.79
CA VAL A 417 20.37 -13.02 -5.10
C VAL A 417 19.87 -13.16 -3.66
N HIS A 418 19.14 -14.24 -3.36
CA HIS A 418 18.55 -14.55 -2.04
C HIS A 418 19.59 -14.87 -0.93
N GLN A 419 20.84 -14.42 -1.04
CA GLN A 419 21.88 -14.76 -0.06
C GLN A 419 22.13 -13.61 0.93
N GLU A 420 22.23 -13.98 2.21
CA GLU A 420 22.56 -13.12 3.36
C GLU A 420 23.86 -12.31 3.19
N ALA A 421 24.66 -12.54 2.15
CA ALA A 421 25.93 -11.85 1.88
C ALA A 421 25.80 -10.47 1.21
N HIS A 422 24.68 -10.14 0.55
CA HIS A 422 24.59 -8.96 -0.33
C HIS A 422 23.97 -7.69 0.29
N TYR A 423 23.62 -7.68 1.59
CA TYR A 423 23.09 -6.46 2.23
C TYR A 423 24.11 -5.31 2.24
N GLN A 424 25.41 -5.63 2.11
CA GLN A 424 26.47 -4.63 2.01
C GLN A 424 26.29 -3.73 0.77
N GLU A 425 25.64 -4.23 -0.29
CA GLU A 425 25.34 -3.47 -1.51
C GLU A 425 24.28 -2.38 -1.30
N LEU A 426 23.50 -2.47 -0.21
CA LEU A 426 22.54 -1.44 0.18
C LEU A 426 23.17 -0.31 1.01
N ILE A 427 24.34 -0.53 1.64
CA ILE A 427 24.99 0.47 2.50
C ILE A 427 25.34 1.75 1.72
N PRO A 428 25.90 1.70 0.50
CA PRO A 428 26.09 2.89 -0.32
C PRO A 428 24.79 3.66 -0.56
N LEU A 429 23.67 2.95 -0.79
CA LEU A 429 22.38 3.58 -1.02
C LEU A 429 21.87 4.32 0.23
N VAL A 430 22.07 3.75 1.42
CA VAL A 430 21.81 4.42 2.70
C VAL A 430 22.66 5.69 2.83
N GLY A 431 23.96 5.60 2.54
CA GLY A 431 24.89 6.74 2.60
C GLY A 431 24.48 7.88 1.67
N VAL A 432 24.21 7.57 0.40
CA VAL A 432 23.71 8.55 -0.59
C VAL A 432 22.39 9.17 -0.11
N ALA A 433 21.47 8.35 0.40
CA ALA A 433 20.17 8.84 0.85
C ALA A 433 20.28 9.79 2.07
N LEU A 434 21.21 9.52 2.99
CA LEU A 434 21.53 10.39 4.12
C LEU A 434 22.10 11.73 3.66
N VAL A 435 23.06 11.72 2.72
CA VAL A 435 23.66 12.95 2.19
C VAL A 435 22.59 13.82 1.52
N ILE A 436 21.74 13.23 0.67
CA ILE A 436 20.64 13.94 0.02
C ILE A 436 19.70 14.57 1.07
N ASN A 437 19.34 13.80 2.11
CA ASN A 437 18.47 14.29 3.19
C ASN A 437 19.11 15.44 3.98
N ALA A 438 20.41 15.36 4.25
CA ALA A 438 21.14 16.42 4.94
C ALA A 438 21.18 17.71 4.10
N VAL A 439 21.48 17.58 2.80
CA VAL A 439 21.48 18.72 1.86
C VAL A 439 20.10 19.38 1.80
N PHE A 440 19.03 18.59 1.64
CA PHE A 440 17.67 19.14 1.64
C PHE A 440 17.30 19.80 2.97
N ALA A 441 17.66 19.21 4.10
CA ALA A 441 17.41 19.77 5.42
C ALA A 441 18.05 21.15 5.61
N LEU A 442 19.23 21.38 5.00
CA LEU A 442 19.95 22.65 5.06
C LEU A 442 19.38 23.71 4.10
N ILE A 443 19.01 23.29 2.88
CA ILE A 443 18.63 24.20 1.79
C ILE A 443 17.16 24.63 1.87
N LEU A 444 16.25 23.67 2.11
CA LEU A 444 14.81 23.93 2.03
C LEU A 444 14.29 25.03 2.98
N PRO A 445 14.71 25.11 4.26
CA PRO A 445 14.24 26.18 5.15
C PRO A 445 14.57 27.58 4.62
N ARG A 446 15.73 27.75 3.99
CA ARG A 446 16.16 29.05 3.43
C ARG A 446 15.30 29.42 2.23
N ILE A 447 15.09 28.44 1.36
CA ILE A 447 14.26 28.55 0.16
C ILE A 447 12.79 28.88 0.50
N TRP A 448 12.27 28.27 1.56
CA TRP A 448 10.86 28.40 1.97
C TRP A 448 10.46 29.77 2.53
N SER A 449 11.43 30.63 2.86
CA SER A 449 11.17 32.03 3.23
C SER A 449 10.41 32.82 2.14
N SER A 450 10.56 32.39 0.88
CA SER A 450 9.98 33.03 -0.31
C SER A 450 8.72 32.36 -0.85
N VAL A 451 8.16 31.35 -0.16
CA VAL A 451 7.11 30.51 -0.76
C VAL A 451 5.75 31.23 -0.85
N SER A 452 5.04 31.06 -1.98
CA SER A 452 3.64 31.47 -2.08
C SER A 452 2.75 30.44 -1.38
N LEU A 453 1.95 30.90 -0.42
CA LEU A 453 1.05 30.04 0.38
C LEU A 453 -0.42 30.18 -0.05
N VAL A 454 -0.71 31.07 -0.99
CA VAL A 454 -2.02 31.23 -1.63
C VAL A 454 -2.08 30.31 -2.83
N ARG A 455 -3.11 29.44 -2.91
CA ARG A 455 -3.33 28.62 -4.10
C ARG A 455 -3.75 29.53 -5.25
N SER A 456 -2.92 29.64 -6.28
CA SER A 456 -3.40 30.05 -7.60
C SER A 456 -4.35 28.94 -8.07
N GLN A 457 -5.62 29.27 -8.28
CA GLN A 457 -6.65 28.31 -8.70
C GLN A 457 -6.29 27.63 -10.03
#